data_AF-A0AB74E0C6-F1
#
_entry.id   AF-A0AB74E0C6-F1
#
_cell.length_a   1.000
_cell.length_b   1.000
_cell.length_c   1.000
_cell.angle_alpha   90.00
_cell.angle_beta   90.00
_cell.angle_gamma   90.00
#
_symmetry.space_group_name_H-M   'P 1'
#
loop_
_entity.id
_entity.type
_entity.pdbx_description
1 polymer ?
#
loop_
_entity_poly.entity_id
_entity_poly.type
_entity_poly.pdbx_seq_one_letter_code
_entity_poly.pdbx_strand_id
1 'polypeptide(L)'
;SAKKLETKDIFNSDKKNSDISDAEMKQAIEKYLSVNSDILDNKYIMQHKLDKQIDSQTKVTEKQAETLSHLSNLAVKNDLHFKKFVTENNIPKEYKKPVELMMNYFKALNSTIANVDEDIEKLSYQPQNKINVVDVPTKYAGDVNKKQQDKIKDFLKSKGIKSDVIDK
;
A
#
# COMPACT_ATOMS: atom_id res chain seq x y z
N SER A 1 -2.31 -2.70 18.55
CA SER A 1 -1.66 -1.39 18.74
C SER A 1 -0.95 -0.99 17.45
N ALA A 2 -0.72 0.30 17.20
CA ALA A 2 -0.03 0.76 16.00
C ALA A 2 1.39 0.19 15.94
N LYS A 3 1.78 -0.36 14.78
CA LYS A 3 3.12 -0.93 14.56
C LYS A 3 4.05 0.16 14.08
N LYS A 4 5.21 0.31 14.71
CA LYS A 4 6.26 1.22 14.23
C LYS A 4 6.89 0.63 12.97
N LEU A 5 6.54 1.19 11.82
CA LEU A 5 7.07 0.79 10.52
C LEU A 5 8.19 1.73 10.07
N GLU A 6 9.25 1.16 9.52
CA GLU A 6 10.40 1.87 8.97
C GLU A 6 10.69 1.42 7.53
N THR A 7 11.57 2.14 6.84
CA THR A 7 11.94 1.80 5.45
C THR A 7 12.52 0.39 5.32
N LYS A 8 13.22 -0.12 6.35
CA LYS A 8 13.73 -1.51 6.37
C LYS A 8 12.63 -2.57 6.41
N ASP A 9 11.42 -2.20 6.80
CA ASP A 9 10.31 -3.13 6.95
C ASP A 9 9.53 -3.32 5.64
N ILE A 10 9.70 -2.45 4.65
CA ILE A 10 9.03 -2.57 3.36
C ILE A 10 9.66 -3.67 2.49
N PHE A 11 9.00 -4.03 1.39
CA PHE A 11 9.59 -4.94 0.41
C PHE A 11 10.90 -4.37 -0.15
N ASN A 12 11.94 -5.21 -0.21
CA ASN A 12 13.20 -4.86 -0.89
C ASN A 12 13.82 -6.11 -1.52
N SER A 13 14.48 -5.93 -2.65
CA SER A 13 15.25 -6.96 -3.34
C SER A 13 16.30 -6.32 -4.22
N ASP A 14 17.53 -6.84 -4.16
CA ASP A 14 18.64 -6.40 -5.01
C ASP A 14 18.74 -7.23 -6.31
N LYS A 15 17.85 -8.23 -6.49
CA LYS A 15 17.87 -9.11 -7.66
C LYS A 15 17.47 -8.37 -8.93
N LYS A 16 18.24 -8.61 -9.99
CA LYS A 16 17.99 -8.10 -11.34
C LYS A 16 18.37 -9.15 -12.37
N ASN A 17 17.68 -9.11 -13.52
CA ASN A 17 17.86 -10.00 -14.67
C ASN A 17 17.92 -11.49 -14.28
N SER A 18 17.22 -11.87 -13.20
CA SER A 18 17.22 -13.23 -12.67
C SER A 18 15.91 -13.95 -13.01
N ASP A 19 15.98 -15.27 -13.15
CA ASP A 19 14.79 -16.12 -13.19
C ASP A 19 14.26 -16.30 -11.77
N ILE A 20 13.01 -15.88 -11.53
CA ILE A 20 12.37 -15.97 -10.22
C ILE A 20 11.50 -17.21 -10.16
N SER A 21 11.73 -18.05 -9.16
CA SER A 21 10.93 -19.25 -8.93
C SER A 21 9.52 -18.95 -8.41
N ASP A 22 8.62 -19.93 -8.50
CA ASP A 22 7.28 -19.85 -7.90
C ASP A 22 7.35 -19.58 -6.38
N ALA A 23 8.29 -20.22 -5.68
CA ALA A 23 8.47 -20.03 -4.24
C ALA A 23 8.92 -18.60 -3.90
N GLU A 24 9.87 -18.05 -4.66
CA GLU A 24 10.34 -16.68 -4.45
C GLU A 24 9.26 -15.65 -4.76
N MET A 25 8.45 -15.86 -5.80
CA MET A 25 7.31 -14.99 -6.07
C MET A 25 6.28 -15.02 -4.96
N LYS A 26 5.99 -16.19 -4.39
CA LYS A 26 5.08 -16.31 -3.23
C LYS A 26 5.60 -15.52 -2.05
N GLN A 27 6.87 -15.69 -1.68
CA GLN A 27 7.49 -14.94 -0.58
C GLN A 27 7.49 -13.43 -0.83
N ALA A 28 7.76 -13.02 -2.07
CA ALA A 28 7.74 -11.62 -2.44
C ALA A 28 6.33 -11.01 -2.30
N ILE A 29 5.30 -11.73 -2.76
CA ILE A 29 3.90 -11.31 -2.62
C ILE A 29 3.48 -11.29 -1.15
N GLU A 30 3.80 -12.32 -0.36
CA GLU A 30 3.50 -12.36 1.07
C GLU A 30 4.09 -11.15 1.80
N LYS A 31 5.36 -10.83 1.52
CA LYS A 31 6.01 -9.65 2.10
C LYS A 31 5.31 -8.37 1.67
N TYR A 32 5.03 -8.21 0.37
CA TYR A 32 4.36 -7.04 -0.19
C TYR A 32 2.98 -6.82 0.44
N LEU A 33 2.17 -7.88 0.57
CA LEU A 33 0.84 -7.83 1.17
C LEU A 33 0.89 -7.58 2.68
N SER A 34 1.83 -8.21 3.40
CA SER A 34 2.01 -7.98 4.84
C SER A 34 2.33 -6.53 5.15
N VAL A 35 3.19 -5.89 4.35
CA VAL A 35 3.54 -4.47 4.53
C VAL A 35 2.34 -3.58 4.26
N ASN A 36 1.59 -3.83 3.19
CA ASN A 36 0.35 -3.10 2.93
C ASN A 36 -0.67 -3.28 4.06
N SER A 37 -0.78 -4.49 4.64
CA SER A 37 -1.66 -4.77 5.78
C SER A 37 -1.26 -3.94 7.00
N ASP A 38 0.02 -3.92 7.36
CA ASP A 38 0.52 -3.11 8.47
C ASP A 38 0.28 -1.61 8.24
N ILE A 39 0.47 -1.12 7.01
CA ILE A 39 0.24 0.28 6.65
C ILE A 39 -1.24 0.65 6.83
N LEU A 40 -2.16 -0.16 6.29
CA LEU A 40 -3.59 0.09 6.39
C LEU A 40 -4.06 0.04 7.85
N ASP A 41 -3.59 -0.91 8.66
CA ASP A 41 -3.92 -0.97 10.08
C ASP A 41 -3.47 0.28 10.84
N ASN A 42 -2.26 0.76 10.56
CA ASN A 42 -1.76 1.98 11.18
C ASN A 42 -2.60 3.20 10.77
N LYS A 43 -2.99 3.29 9.50
CA LYS A 43 -3.86 4.35 8.98
C LYS A 43 -5.25 4.29 9.63
N TYR A 44 -5.87 3.11 9.74
CA TYR A 44 -7.16 2.91 10.42
C TYR A 44 -7.10 3.28 11.91
N ILE A 45 -6.05 2.88 12.62
CA ILE A 45 -5.86 3.27 14.03
C ILE A 45 -5.70 4.79 14.15
N MET A 46 -5.01 5.45 13.22
CA MET A 46 -4.89 6.90 13.22
C MET A 46 -6.24 7.56 12.95
N GLN A 47 -7.00 7.08 11.97
CA GLN A 47 -8.32 7.61 11.66
C GLN A 47 -9.23 7.55 12.89
N HIS A 48 -9.28 6.39 13.57
CA HIS A 48 -10.09 6.24 14.77
C HIS A 48 -9.68 7.19 15.92
N LYS A 49 -8.40 7.57 16.00
CA LYS A 49 -7.94 8.59 16.96
C LYS A 49 -8.37 9.99 16.54
N LEU A 50 -8.33 10.30 15.25
CA LEU A 50 -8.77 11.59 14.70
C LEU A 50 -10.28 11.76 14.89
N ASP A 51 -11.08 10.73 14.61
CA ASP A 51 -12.54 10.78 14.78
C ASP A 51 -12.92 11.12 16.23
N LYS A 52 -12.27 10.49 17.21
CA LYS A 52 -12.45 10.80 18.64
C LYS A 52 -12.00 12.21 19.02
N GLN A 53 -11.09 12.83 18.26
CA GLN A 53 -10.62 14.20 18.50
C GLN A 53 -11.55 15.25 17.90
N ILE A 54 -12.28 14.91 16.84
CA ILE A 54 -13.32 15.79 16.26
C ILE A 54 -14.39 16.09 17.31
N ASP A 55 -14.76 15.08 18.10
CA ASP A 55 -15.66 15.23 19.25
C ASP A 55 -15.08 16.10 20.37
N SER A 56 -13.76 16.35 20.39
CA SER A 56 -13.04 17.05 21.46
C SER A 56 -12.49 18.43 21.08
N GLN A 57 -12.94 19.05 19.97
CA GLN A 57 -12.44 20.33 19.41
C GLN A 57 -10.91 20.37 19.20
N THR A 58 -10.22 19.24 19.25
CA THR A 58 -8.76 19.18 19.23
C THR A 58 -8.28 19.07 17.78
N LYS A 59 -7.46 20.02 17.34
CA LYS A 59 -6.89 20.00 15.98
C LYS A 59 -5.91 18.83 15.81
N VAL A 60 -5.78 18.36 14.58
CA VAL A 60 -4.71 17.42 14.18
C VAL A 60 -3.35 18.00 14.54
N THR A 61 -2.55 17.24 15.28
CA THR A 61 -1.19 17.63 15.68
C THR A 61 -0.20 17.39 14.56
N GLU A 62 0.92 18.12 14.57
CA GLU A 62 2.03 17.92 13.62
C GLU A 62 2.51 16.45 13.61
N LYS A 63 2.68 15.84 14.78
CA LYS A 63 3.09 14.43 14.90
C LYS A 63 2.11 13.46 14.23
N GLN A 64 0.80 13.74 14.27
CA GLN A 64 -0.20 12.92 13.58
C GLN A 64 -0.10 13.08 12.06
N ALA A 65 0.09 14.31 11.58
CA ALA A 65 0.31 14.58 10.16
C ALA A 65 1.62 13.93 9.65
N GLU A 66 2.72 14.03 10.41
CA GLU A 66 3.99 13.37 10.11
C GLU A 66 3.84 11.85 10.04
N THR A 67 3.09 11.26 10.98
CA THR A 67 2.83 9.81 10.98
C THR A 67 2.07 9.38 9.74
N LEU A 68 1.03 10.11 9.33
CA LEU A 68 0.27 9.81 8.11
C LEU A 68 1.13 9.96 6.85
N SER A 69 1.92 11.03 6.77
CA SER A 69 2.87 11.26 5.68
C SER A 69 3.89 10.12 5.57
N HIS A 70 4.46 9.70 6.70
CA HIS A 70 5.40 8.57 6.76
C HIS A 70 4.76 7.27 6.26
N LEU A 71 3.55 6.93 6.71
CA LEU A 71 2.83 5.73 6.26
C LEU A 71 2.53 5.77 4.74
N SER A 72 2.17 6.93 4.20
CA SER A 72 1.96 7.09 2.77
C SER A 72 3.26 6.95 1.97
N ASN A 73 4.37 7.51 2.46
CA ASN A 73 5.69 7.34 1.85
C ASN A 73 6.14 5.87 1.86
N LEU A 74 5.88 5.14 2.95
CA LEU A 74 6.18 3.71 3.03
C LEU A 74 5.37 2.90 2.02
N ALA A 75 4.08 3.23 1.82
CA ALA A 75 3.24 2.58 0.81
C ALA A 75 3.80 2.76 -0.59
N VAL A 76 4.13 4.00 -0.97
CA VAL A 76 4.71 4.33 -2.28
C VAL A 76 6.04 3.60 -2.49
N LYS A 77 6.93 3.61 -1.50
CA LYS A 77 8.22 2.90 -1.62
C LYS A 77 8.04 1.39 -1.72
N ASN A 78 7.11 0.80 -0.95
CA ASN A 78 6.78 -0.63 -1.03
C ASN A 78 6.31 -1.01 -2.44
N ASP A 79 5.39 -0.23 -3.03
CA ASP A 79 4.91 -0.42 -4.40
C ASP A 79 6.03 -0.28 -5.43
N LEU A 80 6.87 0.75 -5.33
CA LEU A 80 7.98 1.00 -6.25
C LEU A 80 9.03 -0.11 -6.19
N HIS A 81 9.41 -0.56 -4.99
CA HIS A 81 10.38 -1.63 -4.81
C HIS A 81 9.84 -2.97 -5.36
N PHE A 82 8.57 -3.27 -5.10
CA PHE A 82 7.94 -4.49 -5.61
C PHE A 82 7.78 -4.46 -7.12
N LYS A 83 7.33 -3.34 -7.69
CA LYS A 83 7.27 -3.12 -9.13
C LYS A 83 8.64 -3.32 -9.77
N LYS A 84 9.68 -2.70 -9.22
CA LYS A 84 11.06 -2.83 -9.71
C LYS A 84 11.49 -4.30 -9.73
N PHE A 85 11.28 -5.03 -8.64
CA PHE A 85 11.60 -6.46 -8.58
C PHE A 85 10.87 -7.26 -9.67
N VAL A 86 9.59 -6.99 -9.89
CA VAL A 86 8.77 -7.68 -10.91
C VAL A 86 9.21 -7.34 -12.34
N THR A 87 9.58 -6.09 -12.60
CA THR A 87 9.93 -5.63 -13.96
C THR A 87 11.38 -5.89 -14.34
N GLU A 88 12.29 -5.90 -13.35
CA GLU A 88 13.72 -6.14 -13.59
C GLU A 88 14.08 -7.63 -13.59
N ASN A 89 13.15 -8.55 -13.36
CA ASN A 89 13.40 -9.99 -13.33
C ASN A 89 12.43 -10.78 -14.23
N ASN A 90 12.82 -12.01 -14.59
CA ASN A 90 11.96 -12.91 -15.32
C ASN A 90 11.08 -13.70 -14.33
N ILE A 91 9.84 -13.24 -14.15
CA ILE A 91 8.86 -13.90 -13.28
C ILE A 91 8.01 -14.94 -14.05
N PRO A 92 7.48 -15.98 -13.37
CA PRO A 92 6.65 -16.97 -14.03
C PRO A 92 5.39 -16.34 -14.64
N LYS A 93 5.00 -16.78 -15.83
CA LYS A 93 4.00 -16.10 -16.68
C LYS A 93 2.65 -15.94 -15.98
N GLU A 94 2.27 -16.90 -15.15
CA GLU A 94 1.01 -16.88 -14.42
C GLU A 94 0.94 -15.80 -13.33
N TYR A 95 2.07 -15.24 -12.90
CA TYR A 95 2.13 -14.15 -11.92
C TYR A 95 1.98 -12.76 -12.54
N LYS A 96 2.27 -12.59 -13.85
CA LYS A 96 2.36 -11.26 -14.48
C LYS A 96 1.10 -10.42 -14.31
N LYS A 97 -0.05 -10.94 -14.74
CA LYS A 97 -1.34 -10.22 -14.65
C LYS A 97 -1.83 -10.06 -13.20
N PRO A 98 -1.81 -11.10 -12.35
CA PRO A 98 -2.25 -10.95 -10.96
C PRO A 98 -1.41 -9.96 -10.15
N VAL A 99 -0.09 -9.93 -10.36
CA VAL A 99 0.80 -8.98 -9.68
C VAL A 99 0.56 -7.55 -10.12
N GLU A 100 0.38 -7.32 -11.43
CA GLU A 100 -0.03 -6.00 -11.95
C GLU A 100 -1.37 -5.55 -11.34
N LEU A 101 -2.35 -6.45 -11.29
CA LEU A 101 -3.65 -6.17 -10.67
C LEU A 101 -3.52 -5.81 -9.18
N MET A 102 -2.69 -6.54 -8.42
CA MET A 102 -2.42 -6.24 -7.01
C MET A 102 -1.76 -4.87 -6.84
N MET A 103 -0.74 -4.54 -7.63
CA MET A 103 -0.07 -3.24 -7.56
C MET A 103 -1.04 -2.09 -7.88
N ASN A 104 -1.90 -2.24 -8.88
CA ASN A 104 -2.90 -1.23 -9.21
C ASN A 104 -3.94 -1.08 -8.09
N TYR A 105 -4.41 -2.20 -7.52
CA TYR A 105 -5.33 -2.20 -6.38
C TYR A 105 -4.76 -1.43 -5.19
N PHE A 106 -3.54 -1.75 -4.77
CA PHE A 106 -2.91 -1.10 -3.61
C PHE A 106 -2.48 0.33 -3.89
N LYS A 107 -2.04 0.65 -5.12
CA LYS A 107 -1.78 2.03 -5.51
C LYS A 107 -3.04 2.87 -5.37
N ALA A 108 -4.19 2.36 -5.82
CA ALA A 108 -5.47 3.03 -5.72
C ALA A 108 -5.98 3.12 -4.26
N LEU A 109 -5.87 2.04 -3.50
CA LEU A 109 -6.26 2.01 -2.09
C LEU A 109 -5.39 2.95 -1.24
N ASN A 110 -4.09 3.02 -1.51
CA ASN A 110 -3.19 3.92 -0.81
C ASN A 110 -3.29 5.38 -1.28
N SER A 111 -3.63 5.63 -2.56
CA SER A 111 -3.86 6.99 -3.06
C SER A 111 -5.11 7.64 -2.47
N THR A 112 -6.09 6.83 -2.07
CA THR A 112 -7.30 7.25 -1.32
C THR A 112 -6.98 7.92 0.01
N ILE A 113 -5.86 7.55 0.62
CA ILE A 113 -5.42 8.06 1.93
C ILE A 113 -4.36 9.16 1.74
N ALA A 114 -4.02 9.46 0.48
CA ALA A 114 -3.06 10.47 0.08
C ALA A 114 -3.76 11.54 -0.78
N ASN A 115 -4.22 12.61 -0.13
CA ASN A 115 -4.04 13.94 -0.73
C ASN A 115 -2.56 14.32 -0.62
N VAL A 116 -1.70 13.50 -1.25
CA VAL A 116 -0.30 13.83 -1.49
C VAL A 116 -0.15 13.71 -2.99
N ASP A 117 -0.24 14.88 -3.60
CA ASP A 117 -0.20 15.16 -5.03
C ASP A 117 0.97 14.48 -5.75
N GLU A 118 0.95 14.61 -7.07
CA GLU A 118 1.98 14.26 -8.06
C GLU A 118 3.42 14.79 -7.74
N ASP A 119 3.61 15.45 -6.60
CA ASP A 119 4.81 16.15 -6.16
C ASP A 119 5.84 15.29 -5.39
N ILE A 120 5.64 13.98 -5.19
CA ILE A 120 6.68 13.14 -4.55
C ILE A 120 7.95 13.03 -5.43
N GLU A 121 7.87 13.30 -6.73
CA GLU A 121 9.09 13.45 -7.57
C GLU A 121 9.73 14.84 -7.50
N LYS A 122 9.08 15.86 -6.90
CA LYS A 122 9.58 17.24 -6.84
C LYS A 122 9.09 17.99 -5.58
N LEU A 123 10.03 18.35 -4.68
CA LEU A 123 9.93 19.38 -3.62
C LEU A 123 9.34 18.90 -2.28
N SER A 124 10.12 18.88 -1.19
CA SER A 124 10.28 19.98 -0.23
C SER A 124 8.97 20.72 0.10
N TYR A 125 8.43 20.45 1.30
CA TYR A 125 7.57 21.31 2.13
C TYR A 125 6.44 22.10 1.45
N GLN A 126 5.19 21.83 1.86
CA GLN A 126 4.37 22.88 2.50
C GLN A 126 3.19 22.29 3.32
N PRO A 127 2.90 22.82 4.52
CA PRO A 127 2.03 22.17 5.50
C PRO A 127 0.66 22.83 5.59
N GLN A 128 -0.22 22.72 4.58
CA GLN A 128 -1.63 23.01 4.77
C GLN A 128 -2.48 22.24 3.77
N ASN A 129 -2.90 21.02 4.10
CA ASN A 129 -4.10 20.44 3.51
C ASN A 129 -4.81 19.58 4.54
N LYS A 130 -6.11 19.85 4.73
CA LYS A 130 -7.01 19.04 5.55
C LYS A 130 -7.04 17.65 4.93
N ILE A 131 -6.47 16.67 5.63
CA ILE A 131 -6.48 15.28 5.20
C ILE A 131 -7.92 14.76 5.41
N ASN A 132 -8.69 14.69 4.32
CA ASN A 132 -9.89 13.87 4.29
C ASN A 132 -9.45 12.46 3.91
N VAL A 133 -9.48 11.55 4.87
CA VAL A 133 -9.29 10.11 4.64
C VAL A 133 -10.67 9.50 4.33
N VAL A 134 -11.32 9.94 3.26
CA VAL A 134 -12.56 9.31 2.82
C VAL A 134 -12.68 9.47 1.30
N ASP A 135 -12.98 8.34 0.65
CA ASP A 135 -13.25 8.11 -0.77
C ASP A 135 -12.06 7.91 -1.72
N VAL A 136 -12.04 6.73 -2.34
CA VAL A 136 -11.17 6.42 -3.46
C VAL A 136 -11.45 7.47 -4.53
N PRO A 137 -10.43 8.24 -4.99
CA PRO A 137 -10.64 9.22 -6.04
C PRO A 137 -11.40 8.55 -7.19
N THR A 138 -12.44 9.18 -7.73
CA THR A 138 -13.30 8.59 -8.77
C THR A 138 -12.51 8.04 -9.96
N LYS A 139 -11.32 8.61 -10.24
CA LYS A 139 -10.35 8.09 -11.24
C LYS A 139 -9.80 6.68 -10.95
N TYR A 140 -9.85 6.21 -9.71
CA TYR A 140 -9.36 4.90 -9.26
C TYR A 140 -10.47 3.97 -8.74
N ALA A 141 -11.73 4.39 -8.73
CA ALA A 141 -12.86 3.57 -8.25
C ALA A 141 -13.00 2.23 -9.02
N GLY A 142 -12.54 2.19 -10.28
CA GLY A 142 -12.49 0.96 -11.09
C GLY A 142 -11.45 -0.07 -10.64
N ASP A 143 -10.46 0.36 -9.85
CA ASP A 143 -9.36 -0.49 -9.37
C ASP A 143 -9.62 -1.05 -7.97
N VAL A 144 -10.45 -0.38 -7.17
CA VAL A 144 -10.78 -0.76 -5.78
C VAL A 144 -12.23 -1.22 -5.67
N ASN A 145 -12.60 -2.29 -6.37
CA ASN A 145 -13.94 -2.87 -6.30
C ASN A 145 -13.92 -4.37 -6.03
N LYS A 146 -15.08 -4.90 -5.60
CA LYS A 146 -15.28 -6.32 -5.26
C LYS A 146 -14.80 -7.27 -6.36
N LYS A 147 -15.02 -6.93 -7.64
CA LYS A 147 -14.59 -7.78 -8.76
C LYS A 147 -13.06 -7.89 -8.85
N GLN A 148 -12.32 -6.82 -8.58
CA GLN A 148 -10.85 -6.88 -8.55
C GLN A 148 -10.35 -7.59 -7.29
N GLN A 149 -10.98 -7.33 -6.13
CA GLN A 149 -10.68 -8.05 -4.89
C GLN A 149 -10.84 -9.57 -5.05
N ASP A 150 -11.96 -10.02 -5.63
CA ASP A 150 -12.26 -11.44 -5.83
C ASP A 150 -11.20 -12.10 -6.73
N LYS A 151 -10.79 -11.45 -7.83
CA LYS A 151 -9.70 -11.95 -8.68
C LYS A 151 -8.36 -12.07 -7.95
N ILE A 152 -8.04 -11.10 -7.10
CA ILE A 152 -6.81 -11.15 -6.29
C ILE A 152 -6.92 -12.32 -5.30
N LYS A 153 -8.03 -12.45 -4.58
CA LYS A 153 -8.27 -13.54 -3.62
C LYS A 153 -8.20 -14.91 -4.26
N ASP A 154 -8.83 -15.10 -5.42
CA ASP A 154 -8.79 -16.35 -6.17
C ASP A 154 -7.35 -16.72 -6.56
N PHE A 155 -6.58 -15.74 -7.03
CA PHE A 155 -5.17 -15.95 -7.35
C PHE A 155 -4.36 -16.33 -6.10
N LEU A 156 -4.48 -15.59 -5.00
CA LEU A 156 -3.76 -15.88 -3.75
C LEU A 156 -4.09 -17.27 -3.22
N LYS A 157 -5.38 -17.64 -3.24
CA LYS A 157 -5.86 -18.98 -2.87
C LYS A 157 -5.25 -20.06 -3.77
N SER A 158 -5.21 -19.85 -5.08
CA SER A 158 -4.60 -20.79 -6.04
C SER A 158 -3.10 -21.03 -5.80
N LYS A 159 -2.41 -20.03 -5.25
CA LYS A 159 -0.97 -20.10 -4.90
C LYS A 159 -0.71 -20.51 -3.45
N GLY A 160 -1.76 -20.67 -2.63
CA GLY A 160 -1.63 -21.00 -1.20
C GLY A 160 -1.12 -19.84 -0.35
N ILE A 161 -1.21 -18.60 -0.85
CA ILE A 161 -0.80 -17.39 -0.13
C ILE A 161 -1.94 -16.94 0.78
N LYS A 162 -1.67 -16.83 2.09
CA LYS A 162 -2.65 -16.35 3.07
C LYS A 162 -2.48 -14.85 3.27
N SER A 163 -3.56 -14.10 3.09
CA SER A 163 -3.59 -12.67 3.37
C SER A 163 -5.00 -12.19 3.66
N ASP A 164 -5.15 -11.30 4.64
CA ASP A 164 -6.40 -10.67 5.05
C ASP A 164 -6.55 -9.23 4.54
N VAL A 165 -5.48 -8.67 3.98
CA VAL A 165 -5.40 -7.25 3.59
C VAL A 165 -6.41 -6.86 2.50
N ILE A 166 -6.86 -7.82 1.68
CA ILE A 166 -7.82 -7.58 0.60
C ILE A 166 -9.26 -7.46 1.16
N ASP A 167 -9.48 -7.89 2.40
CA ASP A 167 -10.75 -7.81 3.11
C ASP A 167 -10.85 -6.58 4.04
N LYS A 168 -9.79 -5.76 4.12
CA LYS A 168 -9.73 -4.52 4.91
C LYS A 168 -10.29 -3.33 4.17
#